data_AF-A0AA50HZI5-F1
#
_entry.id   AF-A0AA50HZI5-F1
#
_cell.length_a   1.000
_cell.length_b   1.000
_cell.length_c   1.000
_cell.angle_alpha   90.00
_cell.angle_beta   90.00
_cell.angle_gamma   90.00
#
_symmetry.space_group_name_H-M   'P 1'
#
loop_
_entity.id
_entity.type
_entity.pdbx_description
1 polymer ?
#
loop_
_entity_poly.entity_id
_entity_poly.type
_entity_poly.pdbx_seq_one_letter_code
_entity_poly.pdbx_strand_id
1 'polypeptide(L)' 'MVSRQPFGGFKMSGVGSKAGGPDYLLQFLEPRHVTENIQRQGFAPIEGADQ' A
#
# COMPACT_ATOMS: atom_id res chain seq x y z
N MET A 1 6.58 8.94 21.05
CA MET A 1 7.68 8.47 20.17
C MET A 1 7.08 8.00 18.85
N VAL A 2 7.74 8.26 17.72
CA VAL A 2 7.33 7.78 16.38
C VAL A 2 7.27 6.25 16.38
N SER A 3 6.37 5.64 15.61
CA SER A 3 6.08 4.20 15.54
C SER A 3 5.49 3.56 16.80
N ARG A 4 5.92 3.95 18.01
CA ARG A 4 5.41 3.37 19.27
C ARG A 4 3.99 3.83 19.63
N GLN A 5 3.70 5.12 19.41
CA GLN A 5 2.39 5.72 19.70
C GLN A 5 1.99 6.62 18.52
N PRO A 6 1.41 6.06 17.45
CA PRO A 6 0.88 6.86 16.35
C PRO A 6 -0.12 7.90 16.86
N PHE A 7 0.10 9.17 16.53
CA PHE A 7 -0.61 10.30 17.12
C PHE A 7 -1.58 10.95 16.15
N GLY A 8 -2.80 11.22 16.60
CA GLY A 8 -3.87 11.81 15.81
C GLY A 8 -5.24 11.38 16.33
N GLY A 9 -6.25 12.21 16.11
CA GLY A 9 -7.59 12.03 16.67
C GLY A 9 -8.70 12.05 15.63
N PHE A 10 -9.94 12.02 16.12
CA PHE A 10 -11.17 12.08 15.32
C PHE A 10 -11.99 13.34 15.65
N LYS A 11 -13.07 13.58 14.87
CA LYS A 11 -14.00 14.71 15.04
C LYS A 11 -13.26 16.05 14.92
N MET A 12 -13.47 16.97 15.86
CA MET A 12 -12.79 18.28 15.87
C MET A 12 -11.28 18.18 16.15
N SER A 13 -10.78 17.00 16.57
CA SER A 13 -9.35 16.77 16.83
C SER A 13 -8.60 16.18 15.62
N GLY A 14 -9.27 15.89 14.51
CA GLY A 14 -8.65 15.36 13.30
C GLY A 14 -9.54 14.43 12.48
N VAL A 15 -9.00 13.98 11.34
CA VAL A 15 -9.69 13.14 10.35
C VAL A 15 -9.36 11.65 10.48
N GLY A 16 -8.80 11.23 11.62
CA GLY A 16 -8.41 9.84 11.86
C GLY A 16 -7.03 9.46 11.32
N SER A 17 -6.31 10.40 10.71
CA SER A 17 -4.91 10.21 10.35
C SER A 17 -4.03 10.10 11.59
N LYS A 18 -3.10 9.15 11.61
CA LYS A 18 -2.19 8.93 12.73
C LYS A 18 -0.73 9.09 12.29
N ALA A 19 -0.17 10.25 12.58
CA ALA A 19 1.23 10.56 12.30
C ALA A 19 2.16 9.56 12.98
N GLY A 20 3.15 9.08 12.23
CA GLY A 20 4.14 8.11 12.71
C GLY A 20 3.62 6.66 12.82
N GLY A 21 2.41 6.37 12.33
CA GLY A 21 1.89 5.01 12.15
C GLY A 21 2.15 4.44 10.75
N PRO A 22 1.94 3.13 10.55
CA PRO A 22 2.21 2.46 9.27
C PRO A 22 1.37 3.02 8.11
N ASP A 23 0.16 3.49 8.40
CA ASP A 23 -0.79 3.95 7.37
C ASP A 23 -0.61 5.43 7.00
N TYR A 24 0.29 6.15 7.66
CA TYR A 24 0.37 7.61 7.54
C TYR A 24 0.81 8.06 6.14
N LEU A 25 1.75 7.33 5.53
CA LEU A 25 2.27 7.69 4.20
C LEU A 25 1.26 7.44 3.08
N LEU A 26 0.38 6.44 3.23
CA LEU A 26 -0.63 6.12 2.21
C LEU A 26 -1.60 7.27 1.95
N GLN A 27 -1.77 8.19 2.92
CA GLN A 27 -2.64 9.36 2.78
C GLN A 27 -2.17 10.38 1.76
N PHE A 28 -0.89 10.32 1.39
CA PHE A 28 -0.26 11.21 0.41
C PHE A 28 -0.03 10.53 -0.94
N LEU A 29 -0.52 9.30 -1.10
CA LEU A 29 -0.34 8.48 -2.29
C LEU A 29 -1.69 8.16 -2.93
N GLU A 30 -1.68 7.91 -4.23
CA GLU A 30 -2.82 7.33 -4.93
C GLU A 30 -2.55 5.84 -5.22
N PRO A 31 -3.48 4.93 -4.90
CA PRO A 31 -3.34 3.53 -5.29
C PRO A 31 -3.40 3.40 -6.81
N ARG A 32 -2.50 2.59 -7.38
CA ARG A 32 -2.48 2.25 -8.80
C ARG A 32 -2.33 0.75 -8.96
N HIS A 33 -3.05 0.18 -9.91
CA HIS A 33 -2.97 -1.23 -10.26
C HIS A 33 -2.61 -1.36 -11.75
N VAL A 34 -1.71 -2.29 -12.07
CA VAL A 34 -1.29 -2.60 -13.44
C VAL A 34 -1.60 -4.06 -13.70
N THR A 35 -2.28 -4.33 -14.79
CA THR A 35 -2.58 -5.68 -15.25
C THR A 35 -1.94 -5.87 -16.62
N GLU A 36 -1.11 -6.89 -16.76
CA GLU A 36 -0.45 -7.25 -18.02
C GLU A 36 -0.88 -8.65 -18.46
N ASN A 37 -1.30 -8.79 -19.72
CA ASN A 37 -1.45 -10.11 -20.32
C ASN A 37 -0.07 -10.60 -20.79
N ILE A 38 0.52 -11.51 -20.03
CA ILE A 38 1.84 -12.09 -20.31
C ILE A 38 1.79 -13.36 -21.17
N GLN A 39 0.61 -13.79 -21.62
CA GLN A 39 0.47 -14.99 -22.44
C GLN A 39 1.00 -14.73 -23.86
N ARG A 40 1.95 -15.56 -24.30
CA ARG A 40 2.53 -15.56 -25.63
C ARG A 40 2.39 -16.96 -26.22
N GLN A 41 1.67 -17.09 -27.33
CA GLN A 41 1.49 -18.36 -28.05
C GLN A 41 0.95 -19.52 -27.17
N GLY A 42 0.03 -19.24 -26.24
CA GLY A 42 -0.53 -20.28 -25.36
C GLY A 42 0.29 -20.57 -24.09
N PHE A 43 1.46 -19.94 -23.95
CA PHE A 43 2.32 -20.07 -22.79
C PHE A 43 2.38 -18.77 -22.01
N ALA A 44 2.27 -18.82 -20.69
CA ALA A 44 2.59 -17.71 -19.81
C ALA A 44 3.65 -18.22 -18.80
N PRO A 45 4.72 -17.46 -18.53
CA PRO A 45 5.68 -17.87 -17.53
C PRO A 45 5.01 -17.98 -16.18
N ILE A 46 5.29 -19.07 -15.46
CA ILE A 46 4.88 -19.23 -14.06
C ILE A 46 5.96 -18.56 -13.23
N GLU A 47 5.60 -17.49 -12.53
CA GLU A 47 6.52 -16.74 -11.68
C GLU A 47 7.17 -17.69 -10.66
N GLY A 48 8.51 -17.78 -10.67
CA GLY A 48 9.27 -18.64 -9.76
C GLY A 48 9.48 -20.11 -10.20
N ALA A 49 9.05 -20.52 -11.39
CA ALA A 49 9.24 -21.90 -11.87
C ALA A 49 10.68 -22.26 -12.31
N ASP A 50 11.57 -21.26 -12.37
CA ASP A 50 12.99 -21.41 -12.71
C ASP A 50 13.91 -21.41 -11.47
N GLN A 51 13.36 -21.63 -10.26
CA GLN A 51 14.13 -21.78 -9.01
C GLN A 51 14.31 -23.24 -8.60
#